data_AF-A0A2E9TBR2-F1
#
_entry.id   AF-A0A2E9TBR2-F1
#
_cell.length_a   1.000
_cell.length_b   1.000
_cell.length_c   1.000
_cell.angle_alpha   90.00
_cell.angle_beta   90.00
_cell.angle_gamma   90.00
#
_symmetry.space_group_name_H-M   'P 1'
#
loop_
_entity.id
_entity.type
_entity.pdbx_description
1 polymer ?
#
loop_
_entity_poly.entity_id
_entity_poly.type
_entity_poly.pdbx_seq_one_letter_code
_entity_poly.pdbx_strand_id
1 'polypeptide(L)'
;MTMIRLVRADTLPENINYRDDGCEVSISCLVCPLPICKFDDPGWLQRASRQSRDEAMISARRAESLSVAEIADRFEVSTRTVHRVLKQEREGTRQVPDPEQRPIVSVLTLHTRSPFKSPQPLPRIWPPSEDAVREPVLIETA
;
A
#
# COMPACT_ATOMS: atom_id res chain seq x y z
N MET A 1 -39.35 -23.19 -8.60
CA MET A 1 -39.53 -21.79 -8.14
C MET A 1 -38.77 -21.62 -6.85
N THR A 2 -37.66 -20.91 -6.88
CA THR A 2 -36.87 -20.61 -5.68
C THR A 2 -37.65 -19.61 -4.82
N MET A 3 -38.03 -20.00 -3.60
CA MET A 3 -38.65 -19.07 -2.64
C MET A 3 -37.61 -18.03 -2.22
N ILE A 4 -37.85 -16.78 -2.58
CA ILE A 4 -37.09 -15.65 -2.03
C ILE A 4 -37.60 -15.44 -0.60
N ARG A 5 -36.69 -15.58 0.37
CA ARG A 5 -36.99 -15.35 1.78
C ARG A 5 -37.19 -13.86 2.03
N LEU A 6 -38.31 -13.47 2.65
CA LEU A 6 -38.52 -12.09 3.07
C LEU A 6 -37.52 -11.72 4.18
N VAL A 7 -36.70 -10.71 3.89
CA VAL A 7 -35.73 -10.12 4.83
C VAL A 7 -36.17 -8.70 5.18
N ARG A 8 -35.70 -8.19 6.33
CA ARG A 8 -36.01 -6.81 6.73
C ARG A 8 -35.24 -5.85 5.82
N ALA A 9 -35.89 -4.75 5.40
CA ALA A 9 -35.33 -3.82 4.43
C ALA A 9 -34.01 -3.18 4.90
N ASP A 10 -33.86 -2.93 6.20
CA ASP A 10 -32.66 -2.35 6.83
C ASP A 10 -31.42 -3.27 6.75
N THR A 11 -31.62 -4.56 6.47
CA THR A 11 -30.52 -5.52 6.29
C THR A 11 -30.02 -5.61 4.85
N LEU A 12 -30.69 -4.92 3.92
CA LEU A 12 -30.33 -4.93 2.51
C LEU A 12 -29.14 -3.98 2.25
N PRO A 13 -28.13 -4.37 1.46
CA PRO A 13 -26.98 -3.52 1.14
C PRO A 13 -27.36 -2.13 0.62
N GLU A 14 -28.39 -2.03 -0.21
CA GLU A 14 -28.90 -0.77 -0.76
C GLU A 14 -29.45 0.20 0.29
N ASN A 15 -29.83 -0.30 1.48
CA ASN A 15 -30.34 0.49 2.59
C ASN A 15 -29.31 0.67 3.71
N ILE A 16 -28.09 0.15 3.55
CA ILE A 16 -26.99 0.36 4.47
C ILE A 16 -26.21 1.60 4.02
N ASN A 17 -26.04 2.56 4.93
CA ASN A 17 -25.17 3.70 4.69
C ASN A 17 -23.70 3.30 4.97
N TYR A 18 -22.98 2.90 3.92
CA TYR A 18 -21.55 2.60 4.00
C TYR A 18 -20.77 3.90 4.28
N ARG A 19 -20.02 3.92 5.39
CA ARG A 19 -19.17 5.07 5.72
C ARG A 19 -18.01 5.15 4.75
N ASP A 20 -17.81 6.34 4.21
CA ASP A 20 -16.66 6.69 3.39
C ASP A 20 -15.87 7.81 4.06
N ASP A 21 -15.09 7.43 5.08
CA ASP A 21 -14.19 8.29 5.84
C ASP A 21 -12.74 8.28 5.32
N GLY A 22 -12.47 7.40 4.35
CA GLY A 22 -11.14 7.25 3.76
C GLY A 22 -10.07 6.83 4.79
N CYS A 23 -8.83 7.22 4.51
CA CYS A 23 -7.69 7.03 5.39
C CYS A 23 -6.55 8.01 5.06
N GLU A 24 -5.40 7.87 5.71
CA GLU A 24 -4.21 8.70 5.48
C GLU A 24 -3.63 8.63 4.06
N VAL A 25 -4.11 7.71 3.22
CA VAL A 25 -3.74 7.63 1.79
C VAL A 25 -4.73 8.38 0.88
N SER A 26 -6.00 8.48 1.27
CA SER A 26 -7.04 9.14 0.48
C SER A 26 -8.21 9.51 1.39
N ILE A 27 -8.73 10.73 1.24
CA ILE A 27 -9.88 11.24 2.01
C ILE A 27 -11.18 10.44 1.78
N SER A 28 -11.25 9.66 0.70
CA SER A 28 -12.37 8.77 0.39
C SER A 28 -11.86 7.47 -0.24
N CYS A 29 -12.48 6.36 0.15
CA CYS A 29 -12.28 5.02 -0.38
C CYS A 29 -12.68 4.92 -1.85
N LEU A 30 -13.69 5.69 -2.28
CA LEU A 30 -14.21 5.66 -3.65
C LEU A 30 -13.29 6.34 -4.67
N VAL A 31 -12.38 7.21 -4.20
CA VAL A 31 -11.37 7.90 -5.04
C VAL A 31 -9.96 7.49 -4.69
N CYS A 32 -9.79 6.39 -3.94
CA CYS A 32 -8.48 5.95 -3.47
C CYS A 32 -7.60 5.50 -4.66
N PRO A 33 -6.37 6.03 -4.79
CA PRO A 33 -5.47 5.65 -5.87
C PRO A 33 -4.81 4.29 -5.67
N LEU A 34 -5.01 3.65 -4.50
CA LEU A 34 -4.38 2.37 -4.21
C LEU A 34 -5.06 1.24 -5.00
N PRO A 35 -4.28 0.38 -5.69
CA PRO A 35 -4.84 -0.81 -6.32
C PRO A 35 -5.29 -1.87 -5.30
N ILE A 36 -4.74 -1.84 -4.08
CA ILE A 36 -5.12 -2.71 -2.97
C ILE A 36 -5.28 -1.87 -1.70
N CYS A 37 -6.43 -2.01 -1.03
CA CYS A 37 -6.69 -1.31 0.22
C CYS A 37 -5.69 -1.71 1.31
N LYS A 38 -5.16 -0.73 2.03
CA LYS A 38 -4.23 -0.95 3.16
C LYS A 38 -4.84 -1.81 4.29
N PHE A 39 -6.17 -1.84 4.40
CA PHE A 39 -6.88 -2.64 5.40
C PHE A 39 -7.12 -4.07 4.93
N ASP A 40 -7.23 -4.29 3.61
CA ASP A 40 -7.40 -5.63 3.03
C ASP A 40 -6.10 -6.44 3.11
N ASP A 41 -4.97 -5.80 2.84
CA ASP A 41 -3.64 -6.38 3.01
C ASP A 41 -2.72 -5.40 3.76
N PRO A 42 -2.63 -5.53 5.10
CA PRO A 42 -1.82 -4.62 5.92
C PRO A 42 -0.32 -4.67 5.60
N GLY A 43 0.15 -5.68 4.87
CA GLY A 43 1.53 -5.80 4.42
C GLY A 43 1.76 -5.32 2.99
N TRP A 44 0.71 -5.12 2.19
CA TRP A 44 0.84 -4.80 0.77
C TRP A 44 1.52 -3.44 0.55
N LEU A 45 1.02 -2.39 1.21
CA LEU A 45 1.55 -1.04 1.05
C LEU A 45 3.04 -0.97 1.41
N GLN A 46 3.46 -1.70 2.44
CA GLN A 46 4.87 -1.77 2.84
C GLN A 46 5.73 -2.47 1.78
N ARG A 47 5.24 -3.58 1.22
CA ARG A 47 5.96 -4.32 0.18
C ARG A 47 6.05 -3.51 -1.10
N ALA A 48 4.94 -2.92 -1.54
CA ALA A 48 4.87 -2.07 -2.74
C ALA A 48 5.79 -0.85 -2.63
N SER A 49 5.77 -0.14 -1.49
CA SER A 49 6.66 1.00 -1.28
C SER A 49 8.15 0.61 -1.26
N ARG A 50 8.51 -0.48 -0.56
CA ARG A 50 9.90 -0.96 -0.56
C ARG A 50 10.35 -1.34 -1.96
N GLN A 51 9.48 -1.99 -2.71
CA GLN A 51 9.75 -2.40 -4.08
C GLN A 51 10.01 -1.21 -4.99
N SER A 52 9.13 -0.20 -4.96
CA SER A 52 9.26 1.04 -5.74
C SER A 52 10.55 1.79 -5.41
N ARG A 53 10.89 1.91 -4.11
CA ARG A 53 12.16 2.51 -3.69
C ARG A 53 13.36 1.77 -4.23
N ASP A 54 13.38 0.45 -4.07
CA ASP A 54 14.51 -0.37 -4.47
C ASP A 54 14.67 -0.35 -6.02
N GLU A 55 13.58 -0.29 -6.78
CA GLU A 55 13.60 -0.06 -8.24
C GLU A 55 14.17 1.31 -8.60
N ALA A 56 13.75 2.37 -7.91
CA ALA A 56 14.27 3.72 -8.12
C ALA A 56 15.78 3.81 -7.80
N MET A 57 16.28 3.10 -6.77
CA MET A 57 17.72 3.00 -6.48
C MET A 57 18.50 2.31 -7.61
N ILE A 58 17.95 1.23 -8.17
CA ILE A 58 18.55 0.52 -9.30
C ILE A 58 18.57 1.42 -10.54
N SER A 59 17.47 2.13 -10.80
CA SER A 59 17.38 3.09 -11.91
C SER A 59 18.40 4.21 -11.77
N ALA A 60 18.51 4.81 -10.58
CA ALA A 60 19.49 5.85 -10.28
C ALA A 60 20.94 5.35 -10.49
N ARG A 61 21.21 4.07 -10.20
CA ARG A 61 22.52 3.47 -10.48
C ARG A 61 22.76 3.23 -11.97
N ARG A 62 21.76 2.77 -12.71
CA ARG A 62 21.90 2.36 -14.12
C ARG A 62 21.82 3.55 -15.09
N ALA A 63 20.89 4.47 -14.88
CA ALA A 63 20.61 5.58 -15.78
C ALA A 63 21.44 6.82 -15.44
N GLU A 64 21.58 7.14 -14.15
CA GLU A 64 22.28 8.36 -13.70
C GLU A 64 23.73 8.11 -13.29
N SER A 65 24.16 6.83 -13.24
CA SER A 65 25.53 6.42 -12.84
C SER A 65 25.97 6.89 -11.45
N LEU A 66 25.02 7.12 -10.54
CA LEU A 66 25.32 7.61 -9.18
C LEU A 66 26.12 6.60 -8.36
N SER A 67 27.00 7.13 -7.52
CA SER A 67 27.73 6.36 -6.53
C SER A 67 26.80 5.83 -5.44
N VAL A 68 27.28 4.82 -4.70
CA VAL A 68 26.50 4.23 -3.60
C VAL A 68 26.21 5.25 -2.49
N ALA A 69 27.14 6.18 -2.26
CA ALA A 69 26.98 7.25 -1.28
C ALA A 69 25.89 8.23 -1.70
N GLU A 70 25.91 8.69 -2.96
CA GLU A 70 24.88 9.61 -3.49
C GLU A 70 23.48 8.99 -3.49
N ILE A 71 23.37 7.69 -3.80
CA ILE A 71 22.10 6.97 -3.69
C ILE A 71 21.66 6.84 -2.23
N ALA A 72 22.58 6.56 -1.31
CA ALA A 72 22.26 6.47 0.11
C ALA A 72 21.69 7.79 0.64
N ASP A 73 22.33 8.91 0.28
CA ASP A 73 21.91 10.25 0.68
C ASP A 73 20.58 10.64 0.04
N ARG A 74 20.40 10.45 -1.27
CA ARG A 74 19.16 10.80 -1.99
C ARG A 74 17.92 10.09 -1.44
N PHE A 75 18.08 8.82 -1.05
CA PHE A 75 16.98 7.99 -0.58
C PHE A 75 16.87 7.91 0.95
N GLU A 76 17.70 8.66 1.68
CA GLU A 76 17.77 8.67 3.15
C GLU A 76 17.92 7.25 3.76
N VAL A 77 18.77 6.42 3.16
CA VAL A 77 19.04 5.06 3.64
C VAL A 77 20.52 4.84 3.92
N SER A 78 20.82 3.82 4.72
CA SER A 78 22.22 3.40 4.89
C SER A 78 22.83 2.89 3.58
N THR A 79 24.13 3.10 3.39
CA THR A 79 24.93 2.51 2.30
C THR A 79 24.78 0.99 2.24
N ARG A 80 24.66 0.31 3.40
CA ARG A 80 24.37 -1.12 3.49
C ARG A 80 23.07 -1.51 2.78
N THR A 81 22.03 -0.68 2.88
CA THR A 81 20.74 -0.92 2.21
C THR A 81 20.93 -0.88 0.70
N VAL A 82 21.63 0.14 0.19
CA VAL A 82 21.92 0.29 -1.24
C VAL A 82 22.74 -0.89 -1.76
N HIS A 83 23.81 -1.27 -1.05
CA HIS A 83 24.62 -2.45 -1.40
C HIS A 83 23.79 -3.72 -1.44
N ARG A 84 22.90 -3.94 -0.47
CA ARG A 84 22.01 -5.11 -0.44
C ARG A 84 21.09 -5.14 -1.66
N VAL A 85 20.46 -4.01 -2.00
CA VAL A 85 19.54 -3.91 -3.15
C VAL A 85 20.27 -4.18 -4.47
N LEU A 86 21.42 -3.53 -4.67
CA LEU A 86 22.23 -3.74 -5.88
C LEU A 86 22.77 -5.17 -5.97
N LYS A 87 23.12 -5.79 -4.84
CA LYS A 87 23.52 -7.20 -4.81
C LYS A 87 22.39 -8.13 -5.24
N GLN A 88 21.18 -7.94 -4.71
CA GLN A 88 20.01 -8.75 -5.05
C GLN A 88 19.61 -8.62 -6.52
N GLU A 89 19.79 -7.43 -7.10
CA GLU A 89 19.59 -7.20 -8.53
C GLU A 89 20.59 -7.99 -9.38
N ARG A 90 21.88 -7.95 -9.03
CA ARG A 90 22.93 -8.71 -9.75
C ARG A 90 22.74 -10.22 -9.65
N GLU A 91 22.27 -10.70 -8.50
CA GLU A 91 22.02 -12.12 -8.24
C GLU A 91 20.64 -12.60 -8.74
N GLY A 92 19.81 -11.69 -9.25
CA GLY A 92 18.44 -12.02 -9.67
C GLY A 92 17.53 -12.57 -8.56
N THR A 93 17.93 -12.43 -7.28
CA THR A 93 17.20 -13.00 -6.14
C THR A 93 16.07 -12.07 -5.66
N ARG A 94 15.82 -10.97 -6.35
CA ARG A 94 14.77 -10.02 -5.96
C ARG A 94 13.40 -10.62 -6.24
N GLN A 95 12.63 -10.86 -5.19
CA GLN A 95 11.24 -11.29 -5.31
C GLN A 95 10.39 -10.10 -5.76
N VAL A 96 9.87 -10.17 -6.98
CA VAL A 96 8.74 -9.35 -7.41
C VAL A 96 7.49 -10.06 -6.91
N PRO A 97 6.66 -9.43 -6.05
CA PRO A 97 5.35 -9.99 -5.72
C PRO A 97 4.56 -10.14 -7.02
N ASP A 98 4.19 -11.37 -7.38
CA ASP A 98 3.28 -11.60 -8.50
C ASP A 98 1.90 -11.02 -8.13
N PRO A 99 1.34 -10.11 -8.95
CA PRO A 99 0.01 -9.54 -8.69
C PRO A 99 -1.11 -10.59 -8.63
N GLU A 100 -0.95 -11.76 -9.27
CA GLU A 100 -1.97 -12.81 -9.34
C GLU A 100 -1.83 -13.89 -8.26
N GLN A 101 -0.70 -13.96 -7.55
CA GLN A 101 -0.47 -14.98 -6.52
C GLN A 101 -1.11 -14.58 -5.19
N ARG A 102 -2.45 -14.61 -5.15
CA ARG A 102 -3.21 -14.63 -3.91
C ARG A 102 -3.44 -16.09 -3.49
N PRO A 103 -3.05 -16.50 -2.28
CA PRO A 103 -3.54 -17.76 -1.76
C PRO A 103 -5.06 -17.66 -1.64
N ILE A 104 -5.79 -18.59 -2.26
CA ILE A 104 -7.23 -18.72 -2.07
C ILE A 104 -7.42 -19.16 -0.62
N VAL A 105 -7.71 -18.21 0.28
CA VAL A 105 -7.91 -18.50 1.70
C VAL A 105 -9.33 -19.02 1.88
N SER A 106 -9.48 -20.25 2.37
CA SER A 106 -10.79 -20.81 2.69
C SER A 106 -11.49 -20.00 3.78
N VAL A 107 -12.82 -19.89 3.70
CA VAL A 107 -13.66 -19.27 4.73
C VAL A 107 -13.39 -19.87 6.12
N LEU A 108 -13.14 -21.19 6.19
CA LEU A 108 -12.77 -21.88 7.44
C LEU A 108 -11.43 -21.40 8.03
N THR A 109 -10.49 -21.00 7.17
CA THR A 109 -9.16 -20.48 7.58
C THR A 109 -9.25 -19.04 8.09
N LEU A 110 -10.17 -18.24 7.57
CA LEU A 110 -10.43 -16.88 8.07
C LEU A 110 -11.02 -16.88 9.48
N HIS A 111 -11.84 -17.89 9.81
CA HIS A 111 -12.46 -18.02 11.14
C HIS A 111 -11.47 -18.34 12.27
N THR A 112 -10.32 -18.94 11.96
CA THR A 112 -9.33 -19.37 12.97
C THR A 112 -8.20 -18.36 13.19
N ARG A 113 -8.11 -17.32 12.37
CA ARG A 113 -7.15 -16.22 12.54
C ARG A 113 -7.86 -15.02 13.12
N SER A 114 -7.36 -14.52 14.26
CA SER A 114 -7.78 -13.23 14.79
C SER A 114 -7.51 -12.15 13.73
N PRO A 115 -8.54 -11.46 13.19
CA PRO A 115 -8.36 -10.42 12.18
C PRO A 115 -7.77 -9.13 12.77
N PHE A 116 -7.78 -9.00 14.10
CA PHE A 116 -7.31 -7.82 14.80
C PHE A 116 -5.87 -8.00 15.28
N LYS A 117 -4.91 -7.99 14.35
CA LYS A 117 -3.60 -7.43 14.70
C LYS A 117 -3.76 -5.91 14.72
N SER A 118 -3.26 -5.26 15.76
CA SER A 118 -3.17 -3.80 15.77
C SER A 118 -2.52 -3.34 14.46
N PRO A 119 -3.09 -2.30 13.80
CA PRO A 119 -2.48 -1.75 12.60
C PRO A 119 -1.01 -1.44 12.89
N GLN A 120 -0.12 -2.05 12.11
CA GLN A 120 1.28 -1.64 12.12
C GLN A 120 1.30 -0.17 11.70
N PRO A 121 2.07 0.71 12.38
CA PRO A 121 2.17 2.10 11.95
C PRO A 121 2.60 2.14 10.48
N LEU A 122 1.96 3.02 9.70
CA LEU A 122 2.30 3.10 8.29
C LEU A 122 3.78 3.50 8.13
N PRO A 123 4.53 2.81 7.26
CA PRO A 123 5.90 3.21 6.95
C PRO A 123 5.90 4.48 6.10
N ARG A 124 7.05 5.18 6.08
CA ARG A 124 7.30 6.21 5.07
C ARG A 124 7.18 5.57 3.68
N ILE A 125 6.18 6.01 2.92
CA ILE A 125 5.92 5.54 1.56
C ILE A 125 6.91 6.24 0.62
N TRP A 126 7.47 5.48 -0.31
CA TRP A 126 8.34 5.95 -1.38
C TRP A 126 7.64 5.74 -2.73
N PRO A 127 7.66 6.72 -3.65
CA PRO A 127 8.23 8.06 -3.49
C PRO A 127 7.50 8.86 -2.40
N PRO A 128 8.17 9.80 -1.71
CA PRO A 128 7.46 10.72 -0.83
C PRO A 128 6.36 11.39 -1.66
N SER A 129 5.11 11.31 -1.21
CA SER A 129 4.02 12.02 -1.90
C SER A 129 4.35 13.51 -1.93
N GLU A 130 4.19 14.16 -3.08
CA GLU A 130 4.36 15.62 -3.23
C GLU A 130 3.36 16.42 -2.35
N ASP A 131 2.39 15.73 -1.73
CA ASP A 131 1.34 16.29 -0.88
C ASP A 131 1.79 16.85 0.48
N ALA A 132 3.09 16.91 0.78
CA ALA A 132 3.60 17.62 1.97
C ALA A 132 3.59 19.16 1.81
N VAL A 133 3.21 19.70 0.64
CA VAL A 133 3.11 21.15 0.37
C VAL A 133 1.73 21.54 -0.18
N ARG A 134 0.64 20.88 0.25
CA ARG A 134 -0.69 21.48 0.08
C ARG A 134 -0.90 22.49 1.20
N GLU A 135 -0.74 23.78 0.86
CA GLU A 135 -1.24 24.88 1.68
C GLU A 135 -2.69 24.59 2.11
N PRO A 136 -3.06 24.94 3.36
CA PRO A 136 -4.42 24.73 3.83
C PRO A 136 -5.38 25.48 2.91
N VAL A 137 -6.27 24.74 2.25
CA VAL A 137 -7.43 25.34 1.58
C VAL A 137 -8.27 25.97 2.68
N LEU A 138 -8.17 27.29 2.83
CA LEU A 138 -9.10 28.09 3.61
C LEU A 138 -10.47 27.92 2.96
N ILE A 139 -11.31 27.10 3.58
CA ILE A 139 -12.73 27.07 3.28
C ILE A 139 -13.29 28.37 3.88
N GLU A 140 -13.47 29.39 3.04
CA GLU A 140 -14.28 30.55 3.41
C GLU A 140 -15.70 30.08 3.64
N THR A 141 -16.09 30.00 4.91
CA THR A 141 -17.48 29.84 5.32
C THR A 141 -18.23 31.12 4.98
N ALA A 142 -19.13 31.04 3.99
CA ALA A 142 -20.16 32.05 3.72
C ALA A 142 -21.43 31.76 4.53
#